data_AF-A0A418MM27-F1
#
_entry.id   AF-A0A418MM27-F1
#
_cell.length_a   1.000
_cell.length_b   1.000
_cell.length_c   1.000
_cell.angle_alpha   90.00
_cell.angle_beta   90.00
_cell.angle_gamma   90.00
#
_symmetry.space_group_name_H-M   'P 1'
#
loop_
_entity.id
_entity.type
_entity.pdbx_description
1 polymer ?
#
loop_
_entity_poly.entity_id
_entity_poly.type
_entity_poly.pdbx_seq_one_letter_code
_entity_poly.pdbx_strand_id
1 'polypeptide(L)'
;MPENDEDRLSLVKAIHQLNFYLHTLGVPFTAIDLYKRANTKRESNLEEVWLQDVSQIPEAVKALDEPFTTVTIVETLMRTGYSSVVRVLMREIRHQKITYSQAYIMATPRN
;
A
#
# COMPACT_ATOMS: atom_id res chain seq x y z
N MET A 1 -9.91 -6.87 -9.38
CA MET A 1 -10.75 -6.54 -8.23
C MET A 1 -10.75 -7.77 -7.33
N PRO A 2 -10.62 -7.64 -6.00
CA PRO A 2 -10.61 -8.78 -5.09
C PRO A 2 -11.85 -9.66 -5.27
N GLU A 3 -11.67 -10.98 -5.20
CA GLU A 3 -12.69 -11.98 -5.56
C GLU A 3 -13.76 -12.16 -4.47
N ASN A 4 -13.47 -11.76 -3.23
CA ASN A 4 -14.37 -11.86 -2.08
C ASN A 4 -14.17 -10.71 -1.08
N ASP A 5 -15.06 -10.61 -0.08
CA ASP A 5 -15.05 -9.54 0.94
C ASP A 5 -13.81 -9.58 1.85
N GLU A 6 -13.25 -10.76 2.10
CA GLU A 6 -12.03 -10.95 2.91
C GLU A 6 -10.79 -10.38 2.20
N ASP A 7 -10.68 -10.62 0.89
CA ASP A 7 -9.64 -10.08 0.03
C ASP A 7 -9.79 -8.57 -0.12
N ARG A 8 -11.03 -8.07 -0.19
CA ARG A 8 -11.29 -6.63 -0.20
C ARG A 8 -10.83 -5.98 1.10
N LEU A 9 -11.14 -6.58 2.25
CA LEU A 9 -10.67 -6.07 3.53
C LEU A 9 -9.13 -6.13 3.63
N SER A 10 -8.53 -7.26 3.26
CA SER A 10 -7.07 -7.44 3.26
C SER A 10 -6.36 -6.40 2.40
N LEU A 11 -6.90 -6.12 1.21
CA LEU A 11 -6.40 -5.09 0.30
C LEU A 11 -6.46 -3.69 0.94
N VAL A 12 -7.61 -3.34 1.52
CA VAL A 12 -7.80 -2.04 2.20
C VAL A 12 -6.78 -1.86 3.33
N LYS A 13 -6.59 -2.89 4.18
CA LYS A 13 -5.59 -2.89 5.25
C LYS A 13 -4.17 -2.69 4.71
N ALA A 14 -3.80 -3.45 3.68
CA ALA A 14 -2.48 -3.37 3.07
C ALA A 14 -2.19 -2.00 2.46
N ILE A 15 -3.19 -1.35 1.84
CA ILE A 15 -3.05 0.00 1.31
C ILE A 15 -2.90 1.04 2.42
N HIS A 16 -3.66 0.90 3.50
CA HIS A 16 -3.54 1.79 4.66
C HIS A 16 -2.13 1.74 5.26
N GLN A 17 -1.62 0.54 5.47
CA GLN A 17 -0.28 0.32 6.02
C GLN A 17 0.81 0.75 5.04
N LEU A 18 0.63 0.51 3.72
CA LEU A 18 1.56 1.02 2.72
C LEU A 18 1.64 2.55 2.79
N ASN A 19 0.50 3.25 2.87
CA ASN A 19 0.47 4.70 3.03
C ASN A 19 1.20 5.15 4.30
N PHE A 20 0.98 4.46 5.42
CA PHE A 20 1.71 4.73 6.66
C PHE A 20 3.23 4.56 6.49
N TYR A 21 3.69 3.47 5.87
CA TYR A 21 5.11 3.24 5.61
C TYR A 21 5.72 4.30 4.69
N LEU A 22 5.04 4.66 3.61
CA LEU A 22 5.50 5.69 2.68
C LEU A 22 5.62 7.06 3.37
N HIS A 23 4.62 7.41 4.21
CA HIS A 23 4.65 8.62 5.01
C HIS A 23 5.81 8.62 6.01
N THR A 24 6.02 7.51 6.73
CA THR A 24 7.07 7.36 7.74
C THR A 24 8.47 7.45 7.10
N LEU A 25 8.63 6.93 5.89
CA LEU A 25 9.86 7.05 5.11
C LEU A 25 10.08 8.45 4.51
N GLY A 26 9.11 9.37 4.66
CA GLY A 26 9.20 10.74 4.16
C GLY A 26 9.23 10.83 2.63
N VAL A 27 8.65 9.86 1.92
CA VAL A 27 8.69 9.84 0.47
C VAL A 27 7.64 10.79 -0.14
N PRO A 28 7.90 11.38 -1.32
CA PRO A 28 7.01 12.39 -1.90
C PRO A 28 5.83 11.76 -2.68
N PHE A 29 5.36 10.57 -2.30
CA PHE A 29 4.27 9.88 -2.97
C PHE A 29 3.49 8.96 -2.03
N THR A 30 2.22 8.72 -2.37
CA THR A 30 1.26 7.89 -1.64
C THR A 30 0.93 6.60 -2.41
N ALA A 31 0.23 5.67 -1.77
CA ALA A 31 -0.33 4.48 -2.45
C ALA A 31 -1.31 4.86 -3.57
N ILE A 32 -2.02 5.99 -3.45
CA ILE A 32 -2.89 6.53 -4.51
C ILE A 32 -2.05 6.96 -5.71
N ASP A 33 -0.94 7.66 -5.49
CA ASP A 33 -0.04 8.06 -6.58
C ASP A 33 0.52 6.85 -7.32
N LEU A 34 0.89 5.81 -6.58
CA LEU A 34 1.36 4.54 -7.14
C LEU A 34 0.26 3.86 -7.97
N TYR A 35 -0.98 3.85 -7.47
CA TYR A 35 -2.14 3.33 -8.19
C TYR A 35 -2.42 4.10 -9.49
N LYS A 36 -2.45 5.43 -9.43
CA LYS A 36 -2.66 6.30 -10.60
C LYS A 36 -1.60 6.07 -11.67
N ARG A 37 -0.32 6.02 -11.25
CA ARG A 37 0.80 5.71 -12.15
C ARG A 37 0.68 4.31 -12.77
N ALA A 38 0.25 3.31 -11.99
CA ALA A 38 0.06 1.94 -12.45
C ALA A 38 -1.11 1.79 -13.44
N ASN A 39 -2.11 2.67 -13.38
CA ASN A 39 -3.35 2.59 -14.16
C ASN A 39 -3.53 3.76 -15.15
N THR A 40 -2.46 4.45 -15.52
CA THR A 40 -2.46 5.58 -16.49
C THR A 40 -3.15 5.33 -17.84
N LYS A 41 -3.45 4.07 -18.19
CA LYS A 41 -4.18 3.69 -19.42
C LYS A 41 -5.62 3.22 -19.19
N ARG A 42 -6.09 3.10 -17.95
CA ARG A 42 -7.48 2.75 -17.64
C ARG A 42 -8.25 4.04 -17.34
N GLU A 43 -9.16 4.41 -18.23
CA GLU A 43 -10.25 5.34 -17.89
C GLU A 43 -11.09 4.69 -16.77
N SER A 44 -10.74 4.90 -15.51
CA SER A 44 -11.52 4.35 -14.40
C SER A 44 -11.65 5.39 -13.30
N ASN A 45 -12.57 6.32 -13.53
CA ASN A 45 -13.00 7.33 -12.55
C ASN A 45 -13.86 6.74 -11.42
N LEU A 46 -14.24 5.45 -11.49
CA LEU A 46 -15.20 4.81 -10.57
C LEU A 46 -14.55 4.03 -9.42
N GLU A 47 -13.27 3.66 -9.54
CA GLU A 47 -12.57 2.83 -8.53
C GLU A 47 -11.67 3.62 -7.59
N GLU A 48 -11.59 4.97 -7.70
CA GLU A 48 -10.69 5.79 -6.86
C GLU A 48 -11.25 6.09 -5.46
N VAL A 49 -12.56 6.02 -5.27
CA VAL A 49 -13.23 6.51 -4.05
C VAL A 49 -12.82 5.72 -2.80
N TRP A 50 -12.71 4.39 -2.89
CA TRP A 50 -12.35 3.57 -1.74
C TRP A 50 -10.87 3.71 -1.34
N LEU A 51 -10.01 4.17 -2.25
CA LEU A 51 -8.59 4.46 -1.96
C LEU A 51 -8.40 5.80 -1.25
N GLN A 52 -9.30 6.77 -1.47
CA GLN A 52 -9.21 8.11 -0.88
C GLN A 52 -9.66 8.14 0.58
N ASP A 53 -10.61 7.28 0.96
CA ASP A 53 -11.22 7.28 2.29
C ASP A 53 -10.88 6.04 3.14
N VAL A 54 -9.74 5.38 2.88
CA VAL A 54 -9.35 4.18 3.66
C VAL A 54 -9.26 4.47 5.16
N SER A 55 -8.90 5.69 5.57
CA SER A 55 -8.87 6.10 6.98
C SER A 55 -10.26 6.20 7.64
N GLN A 56 -11.34 6.20 6.86
CA GLN A 56 -12.72 6.20 7.35
C GLN A 56 -13.27 4.78 7.56
N ILE A 57 -12.53 3.74 7.15
CA ILE A 57 -12.93 2.34 7.31
C ILE A 57 -12.40 1.87 8.69
N PRO A 58 -13.26 1.59 9.69
CA PRO A 58 -12.82 1.26 11.04
C PRO A 58 -11.86 0.05 11.09
N GLU A 59 -12.07 -0.94 10.23
CA GLU A 59 -11.23 -2.14 10.15
C GLU A 59 -9.86 -1.84 9.53
N ALA A 60 -9.75 -0.81 8.68
CA ALA A 60 -8.47 -0.37 8.12
C ALA A 60 -7.65 0.39 9.17
N VAL A 61 -8.30 1.22 9.99
CA VAL A 61 -7.65 1.93 11.09
C VAL A 61 -7.09 0.94 12.11
N LYS A 62 -7.86 -0.09 12.48
CA LYS A 62 -7.40 -1.19 13.35
C LYS A 62 -6.23 -1.97 12.78
N ALA A 63 -6.03 -1.94 11.46
CA ALA A 63 -4.91 -2.65 10.85
C ALA A 63 -3.55 -2.04 11.20
N LEU A 64 -3.49 -0.78 11.64
CA LEU A 64 -2.24 -0.22 12.15
C LEU A 64 -1.78 -0.86 13.47
N ASP A 65 -2.71 -1.45 14.23
CA ASP A 65 -2.42 -2.18 15.46
C ASP A 65 -2.04 -3.65 15.18
N GLU A 66 -2.24 -4.13 13.95
CA GLU A 66 -1.90 -5.49 13.52
C GLU A 66 -0.44 -5.56 13.01
N PRO A 67 0.33 -6.59 13.37
CA PRO A 67 1.68 -6.74 12.87
C PRO A 67 1.66 -7.00 11.35
N PHE A 68 2.14 -6.03 10.57
CA PHE A 68 2.30 -6.16 9.13
C PHE A 68 3.71 -5.81 8.69
N THR A 69 4.26 -6.67 7.83
CA THR A 69 5.56 -6.44 7.20
C THR A 69 5.36 -5.89 5.79
N THR A 70 6.39 -5.20 5.28
CA THR A 70 6.43 -4.80 3.86
C THR A 70 6.28 -6.00 2.92
N VAL A 71 6.72 -7.19 3.33
CA VAL A 71 6.53 -8.45 2.58
C VAL A 71 5.05 -8.81 2.49
N THR A 72 4.35 -8.86 3.62
CA THR A 72 2.92 -9.21 3.68
C THR A 72 2.05 -8.19 2.91
N ILE A 73 2.42 -6.91 2.93
CA ILE A 73 1.76 -5.87 2.11
C ILE A 73 1.93 -6.18 0.62
N VAL A 74 3.15 -6.46 0.18
CA VAL A 74 3.44 -6.76 -1.23
C VAL A 74 2.71 -8.03 -1.67
N GLU A 75 2.74 -9.10 -0.87
CA GLU A 75 2.04 -10.34 -1.14
C GLU A 75 0.53 -10.12 -1.27
N THR A 76 -0.06 -9.35 -0.35
CA THR A 76 -1.49 -9.02 -0.38
C THR A 76 -1.87 -8.23 -1.62
N LEU A 77 -1.06 -7.23 -2.01
CA LEU A 77 -1.28 -6.48 -3.24
C LEU A 77 -1.18 -7.37 -4.48
N MET A 78 -0.22 -8.30 -4.53
CA MET A 78 -0.09 -9.22 -5.65
C MET A 78 -1.27 -10.19 -5.75
N ARG A 79 -1.65 -10.79 -4.62
CA ARG A 79 -2.77 -11.74 -4.51
C ARG A 79 -4.10 -11.14 -4.94
N THR A 80 -4.33 -9.87 -4.62
CA THR A 80 -5.58 -9.15 -4.93
C THR A 80 -5.58 -8.46 -6.30
N GLY A 81 -4.55 -8.70 -7.13
CA GLY A 81 -4.48 -8.23 -8.52
C GLY A 81 -3.84 -6.85 -8.72
N TYR A 82 -3.20 -6.28 -7.69
CA TYR A 82 -2.52 -4.98 -7.70
C TYR A 82 -1.00 -5.10 -7.93
N SER A 83 -0.54 -6.18 -8.58
CA SER A 83 0.87 -6.38 -8.96
C SER A 83 1.48 -5.25 -9.79
N SER A 84 0.67 -4.46 -10.50
CA SER A 84 1.11 -3.25 -11.21
C SER A 84 1.53 -2.14 -10.24
N VAL A 85 0.81 -1.96 -9.12
CA VAL A 85 1.16 -1.01 -8.05
C VAL A 85 2.50 -1.38 -7.42
N VAL A 86 2.71 -2.66 -7.13
CA VAL A 86 3.99 -3.18 -6.62
C VAL A 86 5.13 -2.84 -7.58
N ARG A 87 4.95 -3.05 -8.90
CA ARG A 87 5.96 -2.70 -9.90
C ARG A 87 6.32 -1.21 -9.90
N VAL A 88 5.33 -0.33 -9.77
CA VAL A 88 5.55 1.12 -9.66
C VAL A 88 6.27 1.45 -8.36
N LEU A 89 5.84 0.89 -7.23
CA LEU A 89 6.49 1.08 -5.93
C LEU A 89 7.99 0.76 -5.99
N MET A 90 8.34 -0.40 -6.54
CA MET A 90 9.73 -0.85 -6.68
C MET A 90 10.56 0.06 -7.61
N ARG A 91 9.92 0.66 -8.62
CA ARG A 91 10.56 1.65 -9.49
C ARG A 91 10.81 2.96 -8.74
N GLU A 92 9.84 3.46 -7.99
CA GLU A 92 9.95 4.70 -7.23
C GLU A 92 10.98 4.59 -6.10
N ILE A 93 10.97 3.49 -5.34
CA ILE A 93 11.97 3.23 -4.29
C ILE A 93 13.40 3.28 -4.86
N ARG A 94 13.62 2.65 -6.02
CA ARG A 94 14.92 2.70 -6.72
C ARG A 94 15.27 4.12 -7.19
N HIS A 95 14.29 4.85 -7.72
CA HIS A 95 14.50 6.22 -8.18
C HIS A 95 14.88 7.17 -7.04
N GLN A 96 14.23 7.02 -5.88
CA GLN A 96 14.52 7.80 -4.67
C GLN A 96 15.79 7.33 -3.93
N LYS A 97 16.50 6.31 -4.44
CA LYS A 97 17.67 5.70 -3.80
C LYS A 97 17.42 5.28 -2.34
N ILE A 98 16.18 4.94 -2.01
CA ILE A 98 15.82 4.45 -0.67
C ILE A 98 16.48 3.09 -0.52
N THR A 99 17.49 3.03 0.33
CA THR A 99 18.26 1.80 0.55
C THR A 99 17.43 0.91 1.47
N TYR A 100 17.18 -0.33 1.06
CA TYR A 100 16.32 -1.31 1.76
C TYR A 100 16.62 -1.47 3.27
N SER A 101 17.83 -1.12 3.71
CA SER A 101 18.23 -1.13 5.12
C SER A 101 17.43 -0.18 6.01
N GLN A 102 16.87 0.92 5.48
CA GLN A 102 16.07 1.86 6.28
C GLN A 102 14.61 1.42 6.48
N ALA A 103 14.03 0.67 5.53
CA ALA A 103 12.64 0.22 5.60
C ALA A 103 12.41 -0.94 6.59
N TYR A 104 13.45 -1.74 6.88
CA TYR A 104 13.39 -2.81 7.88
C TYR A 104 13.52 -2.32 9.33
N ILE A 105 14.19 -1.18 9.56
CA ILE A 105 14.50 -0.70 10.91
C ILE A 105 13.28 -0.05 11.59
N MET A 106 12.34 0.53 10.82
CA MET A 106 11.14 1.15 11.39
C MET A 106 10.00 0.18 11.72
N ALA A 107 10.04 -1.07 11.22
CA ALA A 107 9.01 -2.09 11.47
C ALA A 107 9.33 -3.02 12.66
N THR A 108 10.47 -2.83 13.33
CA THR A 108 10.76 -3.55 14.57
C THR A 108 10.26 -2.70 15.76
N PRO A 109 9.34 -3.22 16.58
CA PRO A 109 8.98 -2.53 17.80
C PRO A 109 10.23 -2.42 18.67
N ARG A 110 10.57 -1.19 19.08
CA ARG A 110 11.50 -1.03 20.20
C ARG A 110 10.78 -1.59 21.43
N ASN A 111 11.33 -2.68 21.97
CA ASN A 111 10.97 -3.24 23.27
C ASN A 111 10.90 -2.16 24.35
#